data_AF-A0A0V0RER9-F1
#
_entry.id   AF-A0A0V0RER9-F1
#
_cell.length_a   1.000
_cell.length_b   1.000
_cell.length_c   1.000
_cell.angle_alpha   90.00
_cell.angle_beta   90.00
_cell.angle_gamma   90.00
#
_symmetry.space_group_name_H-M   'P 1'
#
loop_
_entity.id
_entity.type
_entity.pdbx_description
1 polymer ?
#
loop_
_entity_poly.entity_id
_entity_poly.type
_entity_poly.pdbx_seq_one_letter_code
_entity_poly.pdbx_strand_id
1 'polypeptide(L)'
;MLEILHLLVLFLFTNLSHSQTSQCQNKDVLRHHNYNQAIVYKAPAQPNGKIIFATAAGAWDNGAQPFTNAGGHSFGKAIEHVVGNDGNIKFLAYNNAPPGVPNLRTKSNSKGIIILSIAPATDSAAWI
;
A
#
# COMPACT_ATOMS: atom_id res chain seq x y z
N MET A 1 37.66 1.95 -24.85
CA MET A 1 36.71 0.82 -24.71
C MET A 1 36.54 0.49 -23.23
N LEU A 2 36.17 1.49 -22.42
CA LEU A 2 35.96 1.36 -20.97
C LEU A 2 34.80 2.28 -20.53
N GLU A 3 34.64 3.42 -21.19
CA GLU A 3 33.51 4.34 -20.99
C GLU A 3 32.12 3.77 -21.37
N ILE A 4 32.04 2.93 -22.40
CA ILE A 4 30.76 2.30 -22.82
C ILE A 4 30.31 1.23 -21.81
N LEU A 5 31.25 0.60 -21.09
CA LEU A 5 30.94 -0.40 -20.06
C LEU A 5 30.39 0.28 -18.79
N HIS A 6 30.85 1.48 -18.44
CA HIS A 6 30.31 2.26 -17.33
C HIS A 6 28.88 2.76 -17.59
N LEU A 7 28.57 3.12 -18.85
CA LEU A 7 27.21 3.52 -19.23
C LEU A 7 26.22 2.33 -19.18
N LEU A 8 26.68 1.11 -19.48
CA LEU A 8 25.90 -0.12 -19.39
C LEU A 8 25.64 -0.53 -17.92
N VAL A 9 26.63 -0.31 -17.04
CA VAL A 9 26.50 -0.58 -15.60
C VAL A 9 25.55 0.41 -14.93
N LEU A 10 25.53 1.68 -15.35
CA LEU A 10 24.57 2.67 -14.84
C LEU A 10 23.12 2.36 -15.27
N PHE A 11 22.92 1.71 -16.41
CA PHE A 11 21.59 1.27 -16.90
C PHE A 11 21.08 -0.04 -16.27
N LEU A 12 21.94 -0.84 -15.64
CA LEU A 12 21.54 -2.08 -14.97
C LEU A 12 21.10 -1.88 -13.50
N PHE A 13 21.37 -0.70 -12.92
CA PHE A 13 20.87 -0.34 -11.58
C PHE A 13 19.49 0.35 -11.59
N THR A 14 18.89 0.60 -12.75
CA THR A 14 17.56 1.22 -12.84
C THR A 14 16.41 0.21 -12.77
N ASN A 15 16.68 -1.10 -12.57
CA ASN A 15 15.65 -2.13 -12.73
C ASN A 15 15.51 -3.19 -11.62
N LEU A 16 15.97 -2.95 -10.37
CA LEU A 16 15.48 -3.77 -9.25
C LEU A 16 15.13 -2.90 -8.03
N SER A 17 13.87 -3.01 -7.60
CA SER A 17 13.28 -2.49 -6.35
C SER A 17 12.71 -1.08 -6.35
N HIS A 18 11.91 -0.70 -7.36
CA HIS A 18 10.87 0.33 -7.14
C HIS A 18 9.52 -0.33 -6.86
N SER A 19 9.36 -0.81 -5.63
CA SER A 19 8.07 -0.78 -4.96
C SER A 19 8.28 0.01 -3.68
N GLN A 20 8.30 1.34 -3.79
CA GLN A 20 8.20 2.26 -2.65
C GLN A 20 6.87 2.99 -2.76
N THR A 21 5.82 2.21 -2.97
CA THR A 21 4.54 2.72 -3.43
C THR A 21 3.66 3.01 -2.23
N SER A 22 3.37 4.29 -2.05
CA SER A 22 2.16 4.76 -1.37
C SER A 22 1.01 4.83 -2.36
N GLN A 23 0.89 3.90 -3.31
CA GLN A 23 -0.18 3.84 -4.30
C GLN A 23 -1.04 2.62 -4.03
N CYS A 24 -2.34 2.71 -4.31
CA CYS A 24 -3.24 1.56 -4.12
C CYS A 24 -2.77 0.40 -5.00
N GLN A 25 -2.70 -0.81 -4.43
CA GLN A 25 -2.18 -2.00 -5.11
C GLN A 25 -3.32 -2.89 -5.61
N ASN A 26 -3.04 -3.71 -6.63
CA ASN A 26 -3.94 -4.78 -7.08
C ASN A 26 -4.17 -5.84 -5.98
N LYS A 27 -5.20 -6.68 -6.15
CA LYS A 27 -5.45 -7.91 -5.40
C LYS A 27 -4.46 -9.04 -5.74
N ASP A 28 -3.88 -9.02 -6.94
CA ASP A 28 -2.98 -10.07 -7.42
C ASP A 28 -1.55 -9.80 -6.99
N VAL A 29 -1.02 -10.66 -6.12
CA VAL A 29 0.32 -10.57 -5.53
C VAL A 29 1.41 -10.77 -6.59
N LEU A 30 1.08 -11.43 -7.70
CA LEU A 30 2.01 -11.70 -8.81
C LEU A 30 2.00 -10.59 -9.86
N ARG A 31 0.99 -9.70 -9.83
CA ARG A 31 0.85 -8.58 -10.76
C ARG A 31 0.78 -7.25 -9.99
N HIS A 32 1.95 -6.64 -9.81
CA HIS A 32 2.11 -5.30 -9.24
C HIS A 32 1.54 -4.23 -10.19
N HIS A 33 0.22 -4.10 -10.24
CA HIS A 33 -0.45 -2.97 -10.87
C HIS A 33 -0.87 -1.96 -9.82
N ASN A 34 -0.39 -0.72 -10.00
CA ASN A 34 -0.81 0.42 -9.21
C ASN A 34 -2.15 0.93 -9.75
N TYR A 35 -3.05 1.25 -8.82
CA TYR A 35 -4.30 1.93 -9.10
C TYR A 35 -4.31 3.27 -8.37
N ASN A 36 -4.94 4.28 -8.98
CA ASN A 36 -5.12 5.57 -8.33
C ASN A 36 -6.06 5.46 -7.12
N GLN A 37 -7.06 4.57 -7.19
CA GLN A 37 -8.06 4.36 -6.13
C GLN A 37 -8.58 2.92 -6.17
N ALA A 38 -8.87 2.38 -4.99
CA ALA A 38 -9.57 1.12 -4.82
C ALA A 38 -10.56 1.25 -3.65
N ILE A 39 -11.70 0.56 -3.75
CA ILE A 39 -12.66 0.44 -2.65
C ILE A 39 -12.71 -1.03 -2.26
N VAL A 40 -12.63 -1.30 -0.95
CA VAL A 40 -12.71 -2.65 -0.42
C VAL A 40 -13.90 -2.75 0.53
N TYR A 41 -14.68 -3.81 0.39
CA TYR A 41 -15.82 -4.11 1.25
C TYR A 41 -15.59 -5.44 1.97
N LYS A 42 -15.59 -5.42 3.30
CA LYS A 42 -15.54 -6.64 4.12
C LYS A 42 -16.89 -6.86 4.79
N ALA A 43 -17.55 -7.96 4.45
CA ALA A 43 -18.78 -8.34 5.13
C ALA A 43 -18.51 -8.66 6.63
N PRO A 44 -19.50 -8.48 7.52
CA PRO A 44 -19.42 -8.92 8.91
C PRO A 44 -19.05 -10.41 8.99
N ALA A 45 -18.19 -10.76 9.95
CA ALA A 45 -17.68 -12.12 10.18
C ALA A 45 -16.94 -12.81 9.00
N GLN A 46 -16.78 -12.16 7.84
CA GLN A 46 -16.01 -12.72 6.73
C GLN A 46 -14.52 -12.36 6.83
N PRO A 47 -13.61 -13.33 6.64
CA PRO A 47 -12.17 -13.06 6.61
C PRO A 47 -11.75 -12.32 5.32
N ASN A 48 -12.43 -12.61 4.21
CA ASN A 48 -12.20 -12.01 2.90
C ASN A 48 -13.23 -10.92 2.59
N GLY A 49 -12.90 -10.07 1.63
CA GLY A 49 -13.79 -9.02 1.13
C GLY A 49 -13.99 -9.07 -0.38
N LYS A 50 -14.66 -8.02 -0.87
CA LYS A 50 -14.78 -7.67 -2.28
C LYS A 50 -13.95 -6.41 -2.55
N ILE A 51 -13.47 -6.27 -3.78
CA ILE A 51 -12.68 -5.12 -4.21
C ILE A 51 -13.15 -4.59 -5.55
N ILE A 52 -13.12 -3.28 -5.73
CA ILE A 52 -13.34 -2.61 -7.01
C ILE A 52 -12.24 -1.56 -7.21
N PHE A 53 -11.77 -1.43 -8.45
CA PHE A 53 -10.74 -0.47 -8.85
C PHE A 53 -11.35 0.65 -9.69
N ALA A 54 -10.74 1.84 -9.66
CA ALA A 54 -11.21 3.00 -10.42
C ALA A 54 -11.37 2.73 -11.93
N THR A 55 -10.55 1.85 -12.50
CA THR A 55 -10.58 1.50 -13.93
C THR A 55 -11.57 0.38 -14.27
N ALA A 56 -12.27 -0.18 -13.28
CA ALA A 56 -13.14 -1.35 -13.42
C ALA A 56 -14.54 -1.08 -12.85
N ALA A 57 -15.22 -0.07 -13.39
CA ALA A 57 -16.54 0.35 -12.95
C ALA A 57 -17.56 -0.81 -12.99
N GLY A 58 -18.28 -1.02 -11.88
CA GLY A 58 -19.42 -1.95 -11.78
C GLY A 58 -19.08 -3.43 -11.51
N ALA A 59 -17.81 -3.85 -11.53
CA ALA A 59 -17.43 -5.25 -11.32
C ALA A 59 -16.68 -5.44 -9.99
N TRP A 60 -17.43 -5.76 -8.92
CA TRP A 60 -16.83 -6.20 -7.66
C TRP A 60 -16.15 -7.56 -7.84
N ASP A 61 -14.84 -7.60 -7.62
CA ASP A 61 -14.05 -8.82 -7.66
C ASP A 61 -13.89 -9.42 -6.26
N ASN A 62 -13.59 -10.71 -6.19
CA ASN A 62 -13.21 -11.38 -4.94
C ASN A 62 -11.83 -10.87 -4.48
N GLY A 63 -11.73 -10.50 -3.21
CA GLY A 63 -10.44 -10.30 -2.56
C GLY A 63 -9.64 -11.60 -2.52
N ALA A 64 -8.36 -11.53 -2.88
CA ALA A 64 -7.54 -12.72 -3.08
C ALA A 64 -7.26 -13.50 -1.80
N GLN A 65 -7.16 -12.84 -0.64
CA GLN A 65 -6.86 -13.43 0.67
C GLN A 65 -7.62 -12.73 1.81
N PRO A 66 -7.59 -13.30 3.04
CA PRO A 66 -8.08 -12.61 4.24
C PRO A 66 -7.40 -11.27 4.51
N PHE A 67 -8.12 -10.31 5.08
CA PHE A 67 -7.57 -8.97 5.40
C PHE A 67 -6.41 -8.97 6.38
N THR A 68 -6.31 -10.01 7.21
CA THR A 68 -5.24 -10.19 8.19
C THR A 68 -3.96 -10.76 7.57
N ASN A 69 -3.99 -11.20 6.30
CA ASN A 69 -2.83 -11.75 5.63
C ASN A 69 -1.97 -10.64 5.01
N ALA A 70 -0.70 -10.59 5.39
CA ALA A 70 0.26 -9.59 4.90
C ALA A 70 0.46 -9.67 3.37
N GLY A 71 0.42 -10.88 2.81
CA GLY A 71 0.83 -11.11 1.42
C GLY A 71 -0.32 -11.20 0.40
N GLY A 72 -1.48 -10.57 0.61
CA GLY A 72 -2.71 -11.09 -0.03
C GLY A 72 -3.87 -10.18 -0.48
N HIS A 73 -3.79 -8.86 -0.41
CA HIS A 73 -4.81 -7.97 -1.02
C HIS A 73 -4.34 -6.51 -1.05
N SER A 74 -5.08 -5.63 -1.73
CA SER A 74 -4.77 -4.21 -1.90
C SER A 74 -4.51 -3.46 -0.59
N PHE A 75 -5.27 -3.72 0.48
CA PHE A 75 -5.14 -2.97 1.75
C PHE A 75 -3.85 -3.34 2.49
N GLY A 76 -3.55 -4.64 2.63
CA GLY A 76 -2.37 -5.15 3.33
C GLY A 76 -1.09 -4.81 2.58
N LYS A 77 -1.15 -4.90 1.24
CA LYS A 77 -0.06 -4.47 0.36
C LYS A 77 0.16 -2.96 0.45
N ALA A 78 -0.90 -2.15 0.49
CA ALA A 78 -0.78 -0.69 0.61
C ALA A 78 -0.12 -0.24 1.94
N ILE A 79 -0.19 -1.04 3.00
CA ILE A 79 0.45 -0.75 4.29
C ILE A 79 1.72 -1.59 4.55
N GLU A 80 2.19 -2.38 3.57
CA GLU A 80 3.27 -3.34 3.81
C GLU A 80 4.57 -2.68 4.27
N HIS A 81 4.90 -1.52 3.71
CA HIS A 81 6.11 -0.76 4.05
C HIS A 81 5.95 0.06 5.33
N VAL A 82 4.71 0.35 5.75
CA VAL A 82 4.43 0.90 7.09
C VAL A 82 4.72 -0.17 8.13
N VAL A 83 4.16 -1.38 7.95
CA VAL A 83 4.35 -2.51 8.88
C VAL A 83 5.80 -3.01 8.86
N GLY A 84 6.41 -3.07 7.68
CA GLY A 84 7.81 -3.44 7.48
C GLY A 84 8.83 -2.39 7.92
N ASN A 85 8.37 -1.22 8.38
CA ASN A 85 9.21 -0.10 8.86
C ASN A 85 10.30 0.33 7.85
N ASP A 86 9.87 0.54 6.60
CA ASP A 86 10.77 1.02 5.55
C ASP A 86 11.29 2.43 5.85
N GLY A 87 12.61 2.62 5.73
CA GLY A 87 13.29 3.89 6.04
C GLY A 87 12.81 5.07 5.19
N ASN A 88 12.33 4.81 3.97
CA ASN A 88 11.84 5.83 3.06
C ASN A 88 10.33 6.08 3.18
N ILE A 89 9.61 5.30 3.99
CA ILE A 89 8.19 5.51 4.22
C ILE A 89 7.99 6.25 5.54
N LYS A 90 7.06 7.22 5.52
CA LYS A 90 6.60 7.97 6.68
C LYS A 90 5.08 7.91 6.72
N PHE A 91 4.50 7.96 7.91
CA PHE A 91 3.04 7.85 8.02
C PHE A 91 2.49 8.60 9.23
N LEU A 92 1.22 8.98 9.11
CA LEU A 92 0.38 9.44 10.21
C LEU A 92 -0.82 8.49 10.34
N ALA A 93 -0.85 7.72 11.42
CA ALA A 93 -2.02 6.91 11.77
C ALA A 93 -2.93 7.70 12.72
N TYR A 94 -4.22 7.73 12.41
CA TYR A 94 -5.23 8.32 13.30
C TYR A 94 -6.28 7.29 13.66
N ASN A 95 -6.65 7.26 14.93
CA ASN A 95 -7.63 6.35 15.47
C ASN A 95 -8.20 6.97 16.75
N ASN A 96 -9.51 6.85 16.96
CA ASN A 96 -10.15 7.34 18.16
C ASN A 96 -9.88 6.50 19.41
N ALA A 97 -9.39 5.27 19.25
CA ALA A 97 -8.93 4.37 20.30
C ALA A 97 -7.72 3.60 19.76
N PRO A 98 -6.52 4.21 19.74
CA PRO A 98 -5.35 3.60 19.13
C PRO A 98 -4.91 2.35 19.93
N PRO A 99 -4.53 1.25 19.24
CA PRO A 99 -3.98 0.07 19.91
C PRO A 99 -2.72 0.41 20.70
N GLY A 100 -2.55 -0.20 21.88
CA GLY A 100 -1.35 -0.02 22.70
C GLY A 100 -1.26 1.29 23.49
N VAL A 101 -2.26 2.19 23.39
CA VAL A 101 -2.31 3.42 24.18
C VAL A 101 -3.54 3.37 25.12
N PRO A 102 -3.37 2.95 26.38
CA PRO A 102 -4.49 2.83 27.30
C PRO A 102 -5.09 4.20 27.63
N ASN A 103 -6.39 4.23 27.92
CA ASN A 103 -7.14 5.41 28.36
C ASN A 103 -7.19 6.59 27.37
N LEU A 104 -6.71 6.44 26.13
CA LEU A 104 -6.85 7.46 25.10
C LEU A 104 -8.10 7.19 24.26
N ARG A 105 -9.10 8.08 24.38
CA ARG A 105 -10.28 8.09 23.51
C ARG A 105 -10.62 9.49 23.03
N THR A 106 -10.65 9.70 21.71
CA THR A 106 -11.01 10.99 21.11
C THR A 106 -12.47 11.02 20.68
N LYS A 107 -12.99 12.22 20.34
CA LYS A 107 -14.40 12.41 19.92
C LYS A 107 -14.70 11.94 18.49
N SER A 108 -13.70 11.97 17.61
CA SER A 108 -13.85 11.46 16.25
C SER A 108 -14.08 9.95 16.29
N ASN A 109 -14.74 9.36 15.29
CA ASN A 109 -14.78 7.90 15.11
C ASN A 109 -14.01 7.45 13.86
N SER A 110 -13.45 8.40 13.11
CA SER A 110 -12.65 8.11 11.92
C SER A 110 -11.35 7.43 12.32
N LYS A 111 -10.95 6.46 11.50
CA LYS A 111 -9.68 5.76 11.58
C LYS A 111 -9.04 5.77 10.20
N GLY A 112 -7.73 5.73 10.14
CA GLY A 112 -7.03 5.66 8.87
C GLY A 112 -5.56 5.95 9.00
N ILE A 113 -4.90 5.97 7.85
CA ILE A 113 -3.47 6.19 7.73
C ILE A 113 -3.16 7.01 6.48
N ILE A 114 -2.37 8.06 6.67
CA ILE A 114 -1.76 8.82 5.57
C ILE A 114 -0.33 8.33 5.44
N ILE A 115 0.08 7.94 4.24
CA ILE A 115 1.39 7.34 3.93
C ILE A 115 2.08 8.22 2.91
N LEU A 116 3.36 8.53 3.16
CA LEU A 116 4.20 9.34 2.28
C LEU A 116 5.50 8.60 2.00
N SER A 117 5.93 8.61 0.74
CA SER A 117 7.29 8.22 0.37
C SER A 117 8.20 9.45 0.37
N ILE A 118 9.38 9.32 0.97
CA ILE A 118 10.44 10.36 0.97
C ILE A 118 11.68 9.93 0.19
N ALA A 119 11.57 8.87 -0.62
CA ALA A 119 12.67 8.44 -1.46
C ALA A 119 13.09 9.54 -2.44
N PRO A 120 14.39 9.67 -2.75
CA PRO A 120 14.88 10.62 -3.74
C PRO A 120 14.11 10.51 -5.05
N ALA A 121 13.73 11.66 -5.63
CA ALA A 121 12.98 11.76 -6.88
C ALA A 121 11.63 10.99 -6.90
N THR A 122 11.06 10.67 -5.74
CA THR A 122 9.74 10.05 -5.62
C THR A 122 8.77 11.04 -5.00
N ASP A 123 7.67 11.36 -5.69
CA ASP A 123 6.55 12.13 -5.14
C ASP A 123 5.31 11.22 -5.12
N SER A 124 5.05 10.60 -3.97
CA SER A 124 3.89 9.73 -3.82
C SER A 124 3.34 9.77 -2.40
N ALA A 125 2.00 9.78 -2.31
CA ALA A 125 1.27 9.60 -1.07
C ALA A 125 0.01 8.74 -1.28
N ALA A 126 -0.41 8.04 -0.22
CA ALA A 126 -1.67 7.30 -0.14
C ALA A 126 -2.44 7.74 1.10
N TRP A 127 -3.76 7.56 1.01
CA TRP A 127 -4.65 7.68 2.15
C TRP A 127 -5.61 6.49 2.16
N ILE A 128 -5.77 5.89 3.34
CA ILE A 128 -6.67 4.78 3.63
C ILE A 128 -7.53 5.13 4.84
#